data_AF-A0A525C9R3-F1
#
_entry.id   AF-A0A525C9R3-F1
#
_cell.length_a   1.000
_cell.length_b   1.000
_cell.length_c   1.000
_cell.angle_alpha   90.00
_cell.angle_beta   90.00
_cell.angle_gamma   90.00
#
_symmetry.space_group_name_H-M   'P 1'
#
loop_
_entity.id
_entity.type
_entity.pdbx_description
1 polymer ?
#
loop_
_entity_poly.entity_id
_entity_poly.type
_entity_poly.pdbx_seq_one_letter_code
_entity_poly.pdbx_strand_id
1 'polypeptide(L)'
;MATYRALTAAIASFSLLFLASCGSGGSSSGGGGSSTTVDGSVVQGPIVGALVFADKDNDQTLDSGESYTYTDENGDFDDLVLASGYGDYVLVSLGGTDKISGEPGIPMMAPAGAENITPITTLVALTPEGDDRDALIEELNELAGTGGSYDDDPSEGKPTGFVKLTKAVEQVVYAAEEIGVTEASQKITVVTQVAAKVVSDDVVANFNDGGTTTFKDTVADGAVVGIQTVDAASDNVAISNTTNLDVILTEVVNQVETTITTAAGGADTVNESAVDLDDAIDDAVTAVNNADNGITLTDIKDVADDVVSLSLGSATILDSQGEATTYADDAVSIKLELEGYNSFDAEKSYENVSLSLVVKDLNSDRTAIFNLTGVNVDVSVEGVLDIDLDSAGLSVTAVDSSGNEISTTEVDGPFDIFDSNYSSNTLTINIDSLQEELADSVSSEFGTVNIPGSYAISVSGSGVPVQSESESLTISSGSASGEGSGEGSGEGSGEGSGEG
;
A
#
# COMPACT_ATOMS: atom_id res chain seq x y z
N MET A 1 -19.55 69.41 1.03
CA MET A 1 -20.31 70.47 1.73
C MET A 1 -21.46 69.81 2.49
N ALA A 2 -21.57 70.15 3.78
CA ALA A 2 -22.72 70.04 4.69
C ALA A 2 -23.41 68.65 4.83
N THR A 3 -23.19 67.83 5.87
CA THR A 3 -23.52 67.94 7.32
C THR A 3 -24.93 68.42 7.65
N TYR A 4 -25.71 67.59 8.38
CA TYR A 4 -26.19 67.79 9.78
C TYR A 4 -27.38 66.85 10.12
N ARG A 5 -27.21 65.95 11.11
CA ARG A 5 -27.79 65.95 12.49
C ARG A 5 -29.18 65.30 12.62
N ALA A 6 -29.62 64.67 13.71
CA ALA A 6 -29.07 64.05 14.94
C ALA A 6 -30.29 63.79 15.86
N LEU A 7 -30.12 62.93 16.88
CA LEU A 7 -30.81 62.89 18.19
C LEU A 7 -32.21 62.19 18.27
N THR A 8 -32.64 61.39 19.28
CA THR A 8 -32.09 60.67 20.46
C THR A 8 -33.27 59.99 21.23
N ALA A 9 -33.02 58.86 21.92
CA ALA A 9 -33.51 58.40 23.25
C ALA A 9 -33.80 56.88 23.23
N ALA A 10 -33.13 55.94 23.91
CA ALA A 10 -32.58 55.77 25.27
C ALA A 10 -33.62 55.47 26.37
N ILE A 11 -33.73 54.20 26.80
CA ILE A 11 -34.10 53.77 28.17
C ILE A 11 -33.29 52.51 28.54
N ALA A 12 -32.72 52.54 29.75
CA ALA A 12 -31.85 51.54 30.37
C ALA A 12 -32.57 50.73 31.47
N SER A 13 -32.04 49.54 31.81
CA SER A 13 -32.16 48.84 33.11
C SER A 13 -31.15 47.67 33.07
N PHE A 14 -29.95 47.74 33.65
CA PHE A 14 -29.52 47.73 35.07
C PHE A 14 -29.85 46.44 35.81
N SER A 15 -28.85 45.55 35.96
CA SER A 15 -28.63 44.75 37.17
C SER A 15 -27.19 44.25 37.22
N LEU A 16 -26.43 44.87 38.13
CA LEU A 16 -25.11 44.47 38.61
C LEU A 16 -25.25 43.41 39.71
N LEU A 17 -24.39 42.39 39.67
CA LEU A 17 -23.99 41.62 40.85
C LEU A 17 -22.47 41.37 40.76
N PHE A 18 -21.72 42.09 41.59
CA PHE A 18 -20.33 41.81 41.92
C PHE A 18 -20.29 40.92 43.15
N LEU A 19 -19.52 39.84 43.11
CA LEU A 19 -18.87 39.24 44.27
C LEU A 19 -17.43 38.87 43.86
N ALA A 20 -16.49 39.36 44.66
CA ALA A 20 -15.06 39.20 44.49
C ALA A 20 -14.61 37.78 44.85
N SER A 21 -13.66 37.24 44.08
CA SER A 21 -12.70 36.25 44.55
C SER A 21 -11.30 36.78 44.27
N CYS A 22 -10.55 36.99 45.36
CA CYS A 22 -9.14 37.33 45.39
C CYS A 22 -8.44 36.12 46.00
N GLY A 23 -7.55 35.47 45.26
CA GLY A 23 -6.66 34.48 45.87
C GLY A 23 -5.94 33.56 44.89
N SER A 24 -4.62 33.75 44.84
CA SER A 24 -3.62 32.67 44.77
C SER A 24 -3.19 32.13 43.41
N GLY A 25 -1.88 32.26 43.16
CA GLY A 25 -1.11 31.26 42.41
C GLY A 25 -0.61 31.71 41.05
N GLY A 26 0.54 32.38 41.02
CA GLY A 26 1.35 32.43 39.81
C GLY A 26 1.87 31.03 39.49
N SER A 27 1.36 30.44 38.42
CA SER A 27 2.01 29.37 37.69
C SER A 27 2.30 29.89 36.30
N SER A 28 3.58 30.15 36.04
CA SER A 28 4.12 30.25 34.69
C SER A 28 3.91 28.89 34.01
N SER A 29 2.80 28.70 33.31
CA SER A 29 2.70 27.63 32.32
C SER A 29 3.62 28.02 31.18
N GLY A 30 4.74 27.30 31.06
CA GLY A 30 5.49 27.30 29.80
C GLY A 30 4.50 26.98 28.69
N GLY A 31 4.49 27.80 27.64
CA GLY A 31 3.74 27.52 26.43
C GLY A 31 4.32 26.27 25.79
N GLY A 32 3.79 25.10 26.16
CA GLY A 32 3.87 23.92 25.32
C GLY A 32 2.91 24.17 24.16
N GLY A 33 3.42 24.12 22.93
CA GLY A 33 2.56 24.17 21.75
C GLY A 33 1.50 23.08 21.88
N SER A 34 0.22 23.45 21.73
CA SER A 34 -0.87 22.48 21.75
C SER A 34 -0.81 21.67 20.46
N SER A 35 -0.43 20.41 20.54
CA SER A 35 -0.60 19.46 19.43
C SER A 35 -2.03 18.93 19.39
N THR A 36 -2.45 18.44 18.23
CA THR A 36 -3.70 17.72 18.03
C THR A 36 -3.35 16.32 17.56
N THR A 37 -4.00 15.30 18.10
CA THR A 37 -3.91 13.93 17.57
C THR A 37 -5.04 13.75 16.58
N VAL A 38 -4.73 13.18 15.41
CA VAL A 38 -5.69 12.72 14.42
C VAL A 38 -5.76 11.20 14.56
N ASP A 39 -6.98 10.69 14.65
CA ASP A 39 -7.30 9.28 14.71
C ASP A 39 -8.23 8.92 13.54
N GLY A 40 -8.16 7.66 13.11
CA GLY A 40 -8.95 7.17 11.97
C GLY A 40 -8.57 5.76 11.53
N SER A 41 -9.04 5.36 10.35
CA SER A 41 -8.77 4.04 9.78
C SER A 41 -8.47 4.12 8.27
N VAL A 42 -7.66 3.21 7.75
CA VAL A 42 -7.46 3.02 6.30
C VAL A 42 -8.28 1.81 5.86
N VAL A 43 -9.26 2.04 4.98
CA VAL A 43 -10.27 1.03 4.67
C VAL A 43 -10.55 0.85 3.18
N GLN A 44 -10.23 -0.35 2.73
CA GLN A 44 -10.52 -1.00 1.46
C GLN A 44 -10.57 -2.50 1.79
N GLY A 45 -11.43 -2.84 2.78
CA GLY A 45 -11.09 -3.82 3.81
C GLY A 45 -10.04 -3.27 4.79
N PRO A 46 -9.98 -3.72 6.06
CA PRO A 46 -8.98 -3.23 7.00
C PRO A 46 -7.55 -3.32 6.43
N ILE A 47 -6.90 -2.19 6.15
CA ILE A 47 -5.54 -2.17 5.58
C ILE A 47 -4.52 -2.16 6.71
N VAL A 48 -3.80 -3.26 6.90
CA VAL A 48 -2.83 -3.43 7.98
C VAL A 48 -1.45 -2.92 7.55
N GLY A 49 -0.82 -2.11 8.41
CA GLY A 49 0.56 -1.63 8.23
C GLY A 49 0.76 -0.62 7.09
N ALA A 50 -0.28 0.11 6.68
CA ALA A 50 -0.15 1.21 5.74
C ALA A 50 0.52 2.41 6.41
N LEU A 51 1.38 3.11 5.66
CA LEU A 51 1.94 4.40 6.07
C LEU A 51 0.86 5.47 5.92
N VAL A 52 0.54 6.19 6.99
CA VAL A 52 -0.42 7.31 6.98
C VAL A 52 0.32 8.59 7.32
N PHE A 53 0.19 9.64 6.51
CA PHE A 53 0.80 10.94 6.79
C PHE A 53 -0.10 12.11 6.41
N ALA A 54 0.14 13.24 7.07
CA ALA A 54 -0.58 14.48 6.82
C ALA A 54 0.24 15.37 5.86
N ASP A 55 -0.07 15.25 4.58
CA ASP A 55 0.56 15.95 3.45
C ASP A 55 0.13 17.43 3.43
N LYS A 56 1.10 18.34 3.59
CA LYS A 56 0.87 19.80 3.69
C LYS A 56 0.92 20.52 2.36
N ASP A 57 1.72 20.04 1.42
CA ASP A 57 1.94 20.72 0.15
C ASP A 57 1.33 20.00 -1.05
N ASN A 58 0.63 18.89 -0.77
CA ASN A 58 -0.19 18.11 -1.69
C ASN A 58 0.63 17.51 -2.83
N ASP A 59 1.85 17.08 -2.51
CA ASP A 59 2.76 16.40 -3.43
C ASP A 59 2.72 14.87 -3.32
N GLN A 60 1.91 14.34 -2.39
CA GLN A 60 1.66 12.92 -2.13
C GLN A 60 2.90 12.14 -1.71
N THR A 61 3.93 12.84 -1.25
CA THR A 61 5.20 12.27 -0.78
C THR A 61 5.38 12.63 0.68
N LEU A 62 5.84 11.68 1.49
CA LEU A 62 6.15 11.99 2.89
C LEU A 62 7.39 12.87 2.95
N ASP A 63 7.18 14.10 3.39
CA ASP A 63 8.18 15.14 3.28
C ASP A 63 8.79 15.54 4.64
N SER A 64 9.95 16.19 4.61
CA SER A 64 10.64 16.54 5.86
C SER A 64 9.85 17.57 6.67
N GLY A 65 9.37 17.16 7.86
CA GLY A 65 8.58 18.00 8.75
C GLY A 65 7.07 17.75 8.67
N GLU A 66 6.68 16.70 7.97
CA GLU A 66 5.35 16.13 8.03
C GLU A 66 5.24 15.05 9.12
N SER A 67 4.05 14.94 9.68
CA SER A 67 3.70 13.93 10.67
C SER A 67 3.20 12.68 9.95
N TYR A 68 3.63 11.51 10.43
CA TYR A 68 3.19 10.22 9.92
C TYR A 68 2.97 9.22 11.05
N THR A 69 2.29 8.12 10.73
CA THR A 69 2.08 6.93 11.56
C THR A 69 1.83 5.71 10.66
N TYR A 70 1.54 4.55 11.25
CA TYR A 70 1.15 3.33 10.56
C TYR A 70 -0.16 2.78 11.12
N THR A 71 -0.92 2.09 10.26
CA THR A 71 -2.12 1.38 10.70
C THR A 71 -1.81 0.08 11.43
N ASP A 72 -2.66 -0.24 12.40
CA ASP A 72 -2.59 -1.45 13.23
C ASP A 72 -3.22 -2.69 12.57
N GLU A 73 -3.40 -3.78 13.33
CA GLU A 73 -3.98 -5.04 12.86
C GLU A 73 -5.46 -4.96 12.44
N ASN A 74 -6.14 -3.86 12.77
CA ASN A 74 -7.51 -3.54 12.42
C ASN A 74 -7.61 -2.44 11.36
N GLY A 75 -6.47 -1.96 10.85
CA GLY A 75 -6.42 -0.85 9.91
C GLY A 75 -6.58 0.53 10.56
N ASP A 76 -6.54 0.61 11.90
CA ASP A 76 -6.74 1.84 12.66
C ASP A 76 -5.40 2.55 12.93
N PHE A 77 -5.43 3.87 13.06
CA PHE A 77 -4.33 4.68 13.57
C PHE A 77 -4.85 5.70 14.60
N ASP A 78 -4.14 5.89 15.71
CA ASP A 78 -4.60 6.75 16.83
C ASP A 78 -3.51 7.67 17.40
N ASP A 79 -2.36 7.76 16.73
CA ASP A 79 -1.15 8.42 17.21
C ASP A 79 -0.54 9.40 16.18
N LEU A 80 -1.28 9.78 15.14
CA LEU A 80 -0.85 10.82 14.21
C LEU A 80 -0.90 12.20 14.88
N VAL A 81 0.23 12.63 15.45
CA VAL A 81 0.31 13.90 16.18
C VAL A 81 0.69 15.06 15.26
N LEU A 82 -0.23 16.01 15.10
CA LEU A 82 -0.01 17.26 14.37
C LEU A 82 0.42 18.38 15.32
N ALA A 83 1.50 19.07 14.94
CA ALA A 83 1.98 20.23 15.68
C ALA A 83 0.96 21.40 15.66
N SER A 84 1.02 22.27 16.66
CA SER A 84 0.17 23.47 16.70
C SER A 84 0.38 24.33 15.46
N GLY A 85 -0.70 24.65 14.74
CA GLY A 85 -0.62 25.42 13.51
C GLY A 85 -0.02 24.65 12.34
N TYR A 86 -0.26 23.33 12.29
CA TYR A 86 0.20 22.44 11.22
C TYR A 86 -0.11 22.96 9.81
N GLY A 87 -1.27 23.62 9.66
CA GLY A 87 -1.73 24.19 8.38
C GLY A 87 -2.88 23.37 7.81
N ASP A 88 -3.20 23.66 6.56
CA ASP A 88 -4.06 22.80 5.74
C ASP A 88 -3.26 21.55 5.36
N TYR A 89 -3.93 20.40 5.28
CA TYR A 89 -3.32 19.14 4.91
C TYR A 89 -4.34 18.20 4.29
N VAL A 90 -3.85 17.15 3.65
CA VAL A 90 -4.63 15.99 3.21
C VAL A 90 -4.02 14.76 3.89
N LEU A 91 -4.86 13.81 4.30
CA LEU A 91 -4.34 12.52 4.77
C LEU A 91 -4.02 11.66 3.56
N VAL A 92 -2.84 11.06 3.53
CA VAL A 92 -2.40 10.14 2.50
C VAL A 92 -2.04 8.80 3.14
N SER A 93 -2.49 7.72 2.54
CA SER A 93 -2.16 6.35 2.90
C SER A 93 -1.43 5.64 1.77
N LEU A 94 -0.31 4.98 2.08
CA LEU A 94 0.51 4.23 1.12
C LEU A 94 0.83 2.82 1.65
N GLY A 95 0.66 1.82 0.78
CA GLY A 95 1.03 0.43 1.05
C GLY A 95 0.11 -0.27 2.06
N GLY A 96 0.67 -1.20 2.82
CA GLY A 96 -0.08 -2.10 3.69
C GLY A 96 -0.76 -3.24 2.92
N THR A 97 -1.56 -4.03 3.63
CA THR A 97 -2.25 -5.21 3.07
C THR A 97 -3.71 -5.20 3.47
N ASP A 98 -4.61 -5.35 2.50
CA ASP A 98 -6.02 -5.59 2.78
C ASP A 98 -6.19 -6.96 3.43
N LYS A 99 -6.73 -6.96 4.64
CA LYS A 99 -6.96 -8.18 5.42
C LYS A 99 -8.04 -9.09 4.82
N ILE A 100 -8.93 -8.56 4.00
CA ILE A 100 -10.03 -9.31 3.37
C ILE A 100 -9.54 -10.02 2.11
N SER A 101 -9.01 -9.29 1.14
CA SER A 101 -8.52 -9.86 -0.13
C SER A 101 -7.11 -10.44 -0.04
N GLY A 102 -6.25 -9.89 0.83
CA GLY A 102 -4.82 -10.19 0.85
C GLY A 102 -4.01 -9.33 -0.11
N GLU A 103 -4.66 -8.46 -0.89
CA GLU A 103 -4.01 -7.59 -1.86
C GLU A 103 -3.27 -6.41 -1.20
N PRO A 104 -2.26 -5.83 -1.88
CA PRO A 104 -1.62 -4.59 -1.43
C PRO A 104 -2.62 -3.43 -1.36
N GLY A 105 -2.54 -2.62 -0.30
CA GLY A 105 -3.37 -1.42 -0.19
C GLY A 105 -3.04 -0.40 -1.29
N ILE A 106 -4.07 0.08 -2.01
CA ILE A 106 -3.87 1.12 -3.02
C ILE A 106 -3.54 2.47 -2.36
N PRO A 107 -2.83 3.39 -3.04
CA PRO A 107 -2.67 4.75 -2.55
C PRO A 107 -4.03 5.43 -2.39
N MET A 108 -4.32 5.93 -1.19
CA MET A 108 -5.60 6.57 -0.87
C MET A 108 -5.40 7.91 -0.17
N MET A 109 -6.39 8.79 -0.31
CA MET A 109 -6.38 10.13 0.24
C MET A 109 -7.68 10.41 1.01
N ALA A 110 -7.63 11.32 1.97
CA ALA A 110 -8.83 11.83 2.62
C ALA A 110 -8.69 13.32 2.97
N PRO A 111 -9.75 14.13 2.79
CA PRO A 111 -9.75 15.52 3.22
C PRO A 111 -9.46 15.64 4.72
N ALA A 112 -8.86 16.75 5.15
CA ALA A 112 -8.65 17.01 6.58
C ALA A 112 -9.97 16.91 7.37
N GLY A 113 -9.95 16.09 8.43
CA GLY A 113 -11.09 15.88 9.32
C GLY A 113 -12.00 14.71 8.94
N ALA A 114 -11.68 13.97 7.87
CA ALA A 114 -12.22 12.63 7.65
C ALA A 114 -11.67 11.64 8.70
N GLU A 115 -12.52 10.71 9.14
CA GLU A 115 -12.19 9.62 10.06
C GLU A 115 -11.64 8.40 9.31
N ASN A 116 -11.99 8.22 8.03
CA ASN A 116 -11.56 7.08 7.22
C ASN A 116 -10.81 7.53 5.96
N ILE A 117 -9.77 6.77 5.60
CA ILE A 117 -9.06 6.88 4.34
C ILE A 117 -9.52 5.72 3.46
N THR A 118 -10.38 6.01 2.49
CA THR A 118 -11.06 5.04 1.62
C THR A 118 -10.96 5.44 0.14
N PRO A 119 -11.30 4.55 -0.81
CA PRO A 119 -11.41 4.94 -2.21
C PRO A 119 -12.41 6.09 -2.44
N ILE A 120 -13.45 6.21 -1.61
CA ILE A 120 -14.47 7.27 -1.72
C ILE A 120 -13.94 8.60 -1.18
N THR A 121 -13.30 8.62 -0.02
CA THR A 121 -12.67 9.86 0.49
C THR A 121 -11.56 10.34 -0.45
N THR A 122 -10.93 9.42 -1.19
CA THR A 122 -9.92 9.75 -2.20
C THR A 122 -10.54 10.54 -3.35
N LEU A 123 -11.72 10.16 -3.84
CA LEU A 123 -12.44 10.95 -4.86
C LEU A 123 -12.73 12.37 -4.36
N VAL A 124 -13.12 12.52 -3.09
CA VAL A 124 -13.40 13.82 -2.49
C VAL A 124 -12.13 14.65 -2.31
N ALA A 125 -11.03 14.04 -1.86
CA ALA A 125 -9.74 14.71 -1.68
C ALA A 125 -9.15 15.21 -3.00
N LEU A 126 -9.32 14.45 -4.08
CA LEU A 126 -8.85 14.79 -5.43
C LEU A 126 -9.76 15.77 -6.17
N THR A 127 -10.99 15.99 -5.68
CA THR A 127 -11.90 16.98 -6.24
C THR A 127 -11.54 18.37 -5.71
N PRO A 128 -11.28 19.37 -6.58
CA PRO A 128 -10.91 20.71 -6.15
C PRO A 128 -11.92 21.33 -5.19
N GLU A 129 -11.44 22.07 -4.18
CA GLU A 129 -12.32 22.76 -3.24
C GLU A 129 -13.29 23.71 -3.94
N GLY A 130 -14.56 23.67 -3.55
CA GLY A 130 -15.60 24.54 -4.07
C GLY A 130 -16.93 23.82 -4.26
N ASP A 131 -17.80 24.43 -5.06
CA ASP A 131 -19.16 23.95 -5.30
C ASP A 131 -19.18 22.49 -5.83
N ASP A 132 -18.21 22.10 -6.65
CA ASP A 132 -18.12 20.75 -7.22
C ASP A 132 -17.82 19.69 -6.14
N ARG A 133 -16.89 19.97 -5.22
CA ARG A 133 -16.58 19.06 -4.09
C ARG A 133 -17.75 19.01 -3.10
N ASP A 134 -18.37 20.15 -2.82
CA ASP A 134 -19.52 20.21 -1.91
C ASP A 134 -20.71 19.40 -2.47
N ALA A 135 -20.96 19.49 -3.78
CA ALA A 135 -21.98 18.67 -4.46
C ALA A 135 -21.64 17.18 -4.42
N LEU A 136 -20.38 16.81 -4.73
CA LEU A 136 -19.93 15.42 -4.66
C LEU A 136 -20.12 14.83 -3.26
N ILE A 137 -19.78 15.58 -2.20
CA ILE A 137 -19.99 15.14 -0.81
C ILE A 137 -21.48 14.92 -0.53
N GLU A 138 -22.36 15.83 -0.95
CA GLU A 138 -23.80 15.69 -0.77
C GLU A 138 -24.32 14.40 -1.43
N GLU A 139 -23.93 14.16 -2.68
CA GLU A 139 -24.35 12.98 -3.43
C GLU A 139 -23.78 11.67 -2.86
N LEU A 140 -22.51 11.66 -2.42
CA LEU A 140 -21.91 10.48 -1.80
C LEU A 140 -22.56 10.16 -0.45
N ASN A 141 -22.92 11.16 0.35
CA ASN A 141 -23.68 10.97 1.58
C ASN A 141 -25.06 10.34 1.31
N GLU A 142 -25.73 10.76 0.23
CA GLU A 142 -26.99 10.14 -0.19
C GLU A 142 -26.78 8.70 -0.67
N LEU A 143 -25.71 8.43 -1.42
CA LEU A 143 -25.36 7.10 -1.89
C LEU A 143 -25.01 6.15 -0.74
N ALA A 144 -24.37 6.65 0.33
CA ALA A 144 -24.09 5.93 1.57
C ALA A 144 -25.37 5.58 2.37
N GLY A 145 -26.51 6.13 1.98
CA GLY A 145 -27.83 5.81 2.53
C GLY A 145 -28.27 6.77 3.63
N THR A 146 -29.42 6.49 4.24
CA THR A 146 -30.03 7.42 5.21
C THR A 146 -29.15 7.57 6.46
N GLY A 147 -28.55 8.75 6.62
CA GLY A 147 -27.65 9.04 7.73
C GLY A 147 -26.24 8.48 7.55
N GLY A 148 -25.91 8.00 6.34
CA GLY A 148 -24.54 7.65 5.96
C GLY A 148 -23.71 8.88 5.61
N SER A 149 -22.41 8.65 5.50
CA SER A 149 -21.39 9.64 5.15
C SER A 149 -20.53 9.12 3.99
N TYR A 150 -19.97 10.02 3.18
CA TYR A 150 -18.90 9.70 2.23
C TYR A 150 -17.65 9.12 2.91
N ASP A 151 -17.50 9.45 4.20
CA ASP A 151 -16.45 9.03 5.11
C ASP A 151 -16.79 7.73 5.85
N ASP A 152 -17.88 7.06 5.49
CA ASP A 152 -18.24 5.79 6.09
C ASP A 152 -17.31 4.66 5.62
N ASP A 153 -17.02 3.70 6.51
CA ASP A 153 -16.36 2.44 6.17
C ASP A 153 -17.19 1.64 5.12
N PRO A 154 -16.68 1.42 3.89
CA PRO A 154 -17.40 0.70 2.84
C PRO A 154 -17.58 -0.80 3.13
N SER A 155 -16.78 -1.37 4.03
CA SER A 155 -16.80 -2.79 4.39
C SER A 155 -17.98 -3.13 5.32
N GLU A 156 -18.52 -2.16 6.04
CA GLU A 156 -19.57 -2.33 7.04
C GLU A 156 -21.01 -2.32 6.46
N GLY A 157 -21.32 -3.24 5.56
CA GLY A 157 -22.72 -3.50 5.18
C GLY A 157 -23.44 -2.28 4.58
N LYS A 158 -22.81 -1.61 3.62
CA LYS A 158 -23.29 -0.35 3.02
C LYS A 158 -24.24 -0.58 1.84
N PRO A 159 -24.99 0.45 1.41
CA PRO A 159 -25.81 0.35 0.21
C PRO A 159 -25.01 -0.14 -0.99
N THR A 160 -25.62 -1.00 -1.79
CA THR A 160 -24.95 -1.63 -2.94
C THR A 160 -24.33 -0.62 -3.90
N GLY A 161 -24.96 0.54 -4.10
CA GLY A 161 -24.40 1.60 -4.94
C GLY A 161 -23.10 2.19 -4.39
N PHE A 162 -23.03 2.41 -3.07
CA PHE A 162 -21.82 2.90 -2.40
C PHE A 162 -20.68 1.90 -2.58
N VAL A 163 -20.92 0.63 -2.27
CA VAL A 163 -19.91 -0.44 -2.41
C VAL A 163 -19.50 -0.64 -3.87
N LYS A 164 -20.43 -0.53 -4.83
CA LYS A 164 -20.12 -0.58 -6.27
C LYS A 164 -19.16 0.51 -6.69
N LEU A 165 -19.39 1.75 -6.26
CA LEU A 165 -18.48 2.86 -6.59
C LEU A 165 -17.11 2.63 -5.95
N THR A 166 -17.07 2.28 -4.67
CA THR A 166 -15.82 1.99 -3.95
C THR A 166 -14.99 0.94 -4.67
N LYS A 167 -15.59 -0.23 -4.94
CA LYS A 167 -14.90 -1.35 -5.59
C LYS A 167 -14.57 -1.08 -7.05
N ALA A 168 -15.37 -0.30 -7.76
CA ALA A 168 -15.05 0.06 -9.14
C ALA A 168 -13.78 0.94 -9.19
N VAL A 169 -13.65 1.91 -8.29
CA VAL A 169 -12.45 2.77 -8.20
C VAL A 169 -11.22 1.95 -7.84
N GLU A 170 -11.34 1.04 -6.87
CA GLU A 170 -10.26 0.14 -6.48
C GLU A 170 -9.80 -0.77 -7.63
N GLN A 171 -10.73 -1.47 -8.26
CA GLN A 171 -10.39 -2.48 -9.27
C GLN A 171 -9.81 -1.88 -10.55
N VAL A 172 -10.16 -0.64 -10.91
CA VAL A 172 -9.47 0.04 -12.02
C VAL A 172 -8.04 0.46 -11.68
N VAL A 173 -7.71 0.65 -10.39
CA VAL A 173 -6.32 0.90 -9.96
C VAL A 173 -5.50 -0.38 -10.01
N TYR A 174 -6.05 -1.51 -9.57
CA TYR A 174 -5.39 -2.81 -9.75
C TYR A 174 -5.19 -3.17 -11.23
N ALA A 175 -6.20 -2.94 -12.05
CA ALA A 175 -6.07 -3.11 -13.50
C ALA A 175 -5.00 -2.17 -14.11
N ALA A 176 -4.86 -0.95 -13.59
CA ALA A 176 -3.78 -0.05 -14.01
C ALA A 176 -2.39 -0.55 -13.56
N GLU A 177 -2.28 -1.14 -12.37
CA GLU A 177 -1.03 -1.72 -11.89
C GLU A 177 -0.56 -2.90 -12.74
N GLU A 178 -1.48 -3.75 -13.19
CA GLU A 178 -1.14 -4.87 -14.08
C GLU A 178 -0.53 -4.42 -15.41
N ILE A 179 -0.89 -3.22 -15.90
CA ILE A 179 -0.32 -2.64 -17.12
C ILE A 179 0.91 -1.75 -16.88
N GLY A 180 1.50 -1.82 -15.68
CA GLY A 180 2.75 -1.14 -15.33
C GLY A 180 2.60 0.21 -14.63
N VAL A 181 1.39 0.63 -14.25
CA VAL A 181 1.17 1.81 -13.39
C VAL A 181 1.50 1.45 -11.94
N THR A 182 2.78 1.30 -11.62
CA THR A 182 3.23 0.76 -10.32
C THR A 182 3.52 1.85 -9.29
N GLU A 183 3.88 3.07 -9.71
CA GLU A 183 4.22 4.15 -8.77
C GLU A 183 2.97 4.78 -8.15
N ALA A 184 3.03 5.09 -6.85
CA ALA A 184 1.89 5.63 -6.11
C ALA A 184 1.32 6.93 -6.73
N SER A 185 2.18 7.85 -7.16
CA SER A 185 1.79 9.10 -7.82
C SER A 185 1.10 8.87 -9.17
N GLN A 186 1.49 7.81 -9.90
CA GLN A 186 0.85 7.43 -11.14
C GLN A 186 -0.53 6.80 -10.87
N LYS A 187 -0.66 5.93 -9.87
CA LYS A 187 -1.96 5.39 -9.43
C LYS A 187 -2.90 6.51 -8.98
N ILE A 188 -2.41 7.50 -8.23
CA ILE A 188 -3.18 8.70 -7.84
C ILE A 188 -3.58 9.52 -9.08
N THR A 189 -2.73 9.61 -10.10
CA THR A 189 -3.09 10.24 -11.39
C THR A 189 -4.28 9.54 -12.06
N VAL A 190 -4.33 8.20 -12.00
CA VAL A 190 -5.48 7.44 -12.50
C VAL A 190 -6.76 7.81 -11.74
N VAL A 191 -6.72 7.75 -10.40
CA VAL A 191 -7.90 8.09 -9.56
C VAL A 191 -8.29 9.56 -9.71
N THR A 192 -7.35 10.47 -9.96
CA THR A 192 -7.63 11.89 -10.23
C THR A 192 -8.50 12.06 -11.46
N GLN A 193 -8.21 11.33 -12.54
CA GLN A 193 -9.03 11.37 -13.75
C GLN A 193 -10.39 10.71 -13.55
N VAL A 194 -10.47 9.65 -12.74
CA VAL A 194 -11.75 9.06 -12.30
C VAL A 194 -12.59 10.08 -11.53
N ALA A 195 -12.02 10.76 -10.53
CA ALA A 195 -12.72 11.78 -9.75
C ALA A 195 -13.23 12.93 -10.64
N ALA A 196 -12.39 13.45 -11.54
CA ALA A 196 -12.78 14.48 -12.49
C ALA A 196 -13.95 14.06 -13.38
N LYS A 197 -13.98 12.79 -13.79
CA LYS A 197 -15.05 12.20 -14.60
C LYS A 197 -16.34 11.98 -13.83
N VAL A 198 -16.25 11.46 -12.61
CA VAL A 198 -17.41 11.28 -11.71
C VAL A 198 -18.14 12.61 -11.50
N VAL A 199 -17.38 13.69 -11.29
CA VAL A 199 -17.93 15.06 -11.17
C VAL A 199 -18.48 15.57 -12.50
N SER A 200 -17.73 15.44 -13.61
CA SER A 200 -18.14 16.01 -14.91
C SER A 200 -19.40 15.38 -15.48
N ASP A 201 -19.59 14.09 -15.21
CA ASP A 201 -20.69 13.28 -15.74
C ASP A 201 -21.88 13.22 -14.76
N ASP A 202 -21.78 13.85 -13.58
CA ASP A 202 -22.84 13.91 -12.55
C ASP A 202 -23.30 12.50 -12.14
N VAL A 203 -22.34 11.58 -11.95
CA VAL A 203 -22.64 10.15 -11.89
C VAL A 203 -23.30 9.73 -10.60
N VAL A 204 -22.90 10.30 -9.48
CA VAL A 204 -23.40 9.87 -8.17
C VAL A 204 -24.89 10.20 -8.05
N ALA A 205 -25.31 11.37 -8.51
CA ALA A 205 -26.72 11.71 -8.67
C ALA A 205 -27.51 10.73 -9.57
N ASN A 206 -26.87 10.15 -10.58
CA ASN A 206 -27.49 9.30 -11.59
C ASN A 206 -27.28 7.78 -11.39
N PHE A 207 -26.68 7.38 -10.26
CA PHE A 207 -26.23 6.01 -10.00
C PHE A 207 -27.33 4.95 -10.20
N ASN A 208 -28.59 5.31 -9.91
CA ASN A 208 -29.74 4.41 -10.00
C ASN A 208 -30.63 4.63 -11.25
N ASP A 209 -30.34 5.62 -12.09
CA ASP A 209 -31.35 6.13 -13.06
C ASP A 209 -31.38 5.37 -14.39
N GLY A 210 -30.53 4.34 -14.58
CA GLY A 210 -30.49 3.54 -15.82
C GLY A 210 -30.28 4.39 -17.08
N GLY A 211 -29.55 5.50 -16.93
CA GLY A 211 -29.22 6.46 -17.99
C GLY A 211 -28.34 5.88 -19.10
N THR A 212 -28.10 6.67 -20.14
CA THR A 212 -27.28 6.25 -21.31
C THR A 212 -25.78 6.26 -21.05
N THR A 213 -25.32 7.02 -20.05
CA THR A 213 -23.99 6.95 -19.47
C THR A 213 -24.16 6.35 -18.08
N THR A 214 -23.60 5.18 -17.87
CA THR A 214 -23.71 4.46 -16.61
C THR A 214 -22.47 4.70 -15.76
N PHE A 215 -22.56 4.56 -14.44
CA PHE A 215 -21.40 4.81 -13.55
C PHE A 215 -20.16 4.01 -13.99
N LYS A 216 -20.38 2.80 -14.53
CA LYS A 216 -19.34 1.95 -15.08
C LYS A 216 -18.57 2.59 -16.24
N ASP A 217 -19.28 3.28 -17.14
CA ASP A 217 -18.68 3.90 -18.31
C ASP A 217 -17.84 5.08 -17.84
N THR A 218 -18.32 5.85 -16.85
CA THR A 218 -17.57 6.99 -16.31
C THR A 218 -16.33 6.57 -15.53
N VAL A 219 -16.41 5.53 -14.68
CA VAL A 219 -15.24 5.03 -13.93
C VAL A 219 -14.21 4.45 -14.90
N ALA A 220 -14.63 3.63 -15.86
CA ALA A 220 -13.76 3.07 -16.88
C ALA A 220 -13.12 4.16 -17.77
N ASP A 221 -13.91 5.11 -18.28
CA ASP A 221 -13.42 6.25 -19.07
C ASP A 221 -12.39 7.07 -18.28
N GLY A 222 -12.66 7.34 -17.01
CA GLY A 222 -11.74 8.05 -16.11
C GLY A 222 -10.43 7.31 -15.96
N ALA A 223 -10.49 5.99 -15.75
CA ALA A 223 -9.30 5.16 -15.66
C ALA A 223 -8.51 5.14 -16.98
N VAL A 224 -9.17 4.97 -18.13
CA VAL A 224 -8.54 5.04 -19.46
C VAL A 224 -7.79 6.36 -19.65
N VAL A 225 -8.42 7.50 -19.33
CA VAL A 225 -7.79 8.82 -19.44
C VAL A 225 -6.62 8.96 -18.46
N GLY A 226 -6.77 8.45 -17.24
CA GLY A 226 -5.74 8.38 -16.22
C GLY A 226 -4.49 7.66 -16.70
N ILE A 227 -4.67 6.43 -17.18
CA ILE A 227 -3.58 5.59 -17.66
C ILE A 227 -2.92 6.22 -18.90
N GLN A 228 -3.70 6.76 -19.84
CA GLN A 228 -3.15 7.50 -20.99
C GLN A 228 -2.34 8.74 -20.57
N THR A 229 -2.70 9.36 -19.45
CA THR A 229 -1.95 10.50 -18.90
C THR A 229 -0.62 10.04 -18.33
N VAL A 230 -0.58 8.88 -17.66
CA VAL A 230 0.65 8.24 -17.17
C VAL A 230 1.55 7.81 -18.33
N ASP A 231 1.00 7.11 -19.31
CA ASP A 231 1.67 6.70 -20.56
C ASP A 231 2.33 7.88 -21.29
N ALA A 232 1.63 9.03 -21.37
CA ALA A 232 2.19 10.23 -21.98
C ALA A 232 3.31 10.89 -21.16
N ALA A 233 3.45 10.56 -19.88
CA ALA A 233 4.38 11.18 -18.94
C ALA A 233 5.54 10.26 -18.51
N SER A 234 5.43 8.96 -18.72
CA SER A 234 6.34 7.91 -18.26
C SER A 234 6.85 7.08 -19.42
N ASP A 235 8.14 6.75 -19.44
CA ASP A 235 8.72 5.83 -20.43
C ASP A 235 8.46 4.35 -20.07
N ASN A 236 7.86 4.08 -18.90
CA ASN A 236 7.67 2.74 -18.34
C ASN A 236 6.29 2.11 -18.65
N VAL A 237 5.34 2.90 -19.14
CA VAL A 237 4.01 2.45 -19.56
C VAL A 237 3.87 2.85 -21.02
N ALA A 238 3.66 1.86 -21.90
CA ALA A 238 3.47 2.11 -23.33
C ALA A 238 2.27 1.34 -23.88
N ILE A 239 1.16 2.04 -24.08
CA ILE A 239 -0.12 1.49 -24.52
C ILE A 239 -0.25 1.63 -26.03
N SER A 240 -0.08 0.52 -26.74
CA SER A 240 -0.22 0.46 -28.19
C SER A 240 -1.69 0.36 -28.65
N ASN A 241 -2.55 -0.23 -27.81
CA ASN A 241 -3.92 -0.60 -28.17
C ASN A 241 -4.96 -0.06 -27.18
N THR A 242 -5.19 1.25 -27.26
CA THR A 242 -6.16 1.98 -26.42
C THR A 242 -7.60 1.49 -26.58
N THR A 243 -7.96 0.83 -27.68
CA THR A 243 -9.30 0.24 -27.86
C THR A 243 -9.48 -1.02 -27.02
N ASN A 244 -8.44 -1.84 -26.87
CA ASN A 244 -8.48 -3.00 -25.99
C ASN A 244 -8.59 -2.56 -24.52
N LEU A 245 -7.84 -1.52 -24.14
CA LEU A 245 -7.84 -0.98 -22.78
C LEU A 245 -9.24 -0.50 -22.35
N ASP A 246 -9.91 0.27 -23.20
CA ASP A 246 -11.28 0.76 -22.97
C ASP A 246 -12.28 -0.38 -22.74
N VAL A 247 -12.22 -1.40 -23.60
CA VAL A 247 -13.11 -2.57 -23.52
C VAL A 247 -12.84 -3.37 -22.24
N ILE A 248 -11.57 -3.58 -21.88
CA ILE A 248 -11.20 -4.35 -20.68
C ILE A 248 -11.61 -3.61 -19.42
N LEU A 249 -11.28 -2.33 -19.27
CA LEU A 249 -11.64 -1.57 -18.07
C LEU A 249 -13.15 -1.43 -17.91
N THR A 250 -13.89 -1.28 -19.01
CA THR A 250 -15.35 -1.34 -18.98
C THR A 250 -15.85 -2.69 -18.46
N GLU A 251 -15.22 -3.79 -18.87
CA GLU A 251 -15.59 -5.12 -18.42
C GLU A 251 -15.17 -5.40 -16.96
N VAL A 252 -14.03 -4.91 -16.50
CA VAL A 252 -13.62 -4.95 -15.08
C VAL A 252 -14.71 -4.33 -14.22
N VAL A 253 -15.20 -3.14 -14.59
CA VAL A 253 -16.27 -2.49 -13.81
C VAL A 253 -17.63 -3.22 -13.97
N ASN A 254 -17.91 -3.85 -15.13
CA ASN A 254 -19.09 -4.73 -15.28
C ASN A 254 -19.03 -5.95 -14.35
N GLN A 255 -17.85 -6.54 -14.17
CA GLN A 255 -17.63 -7.68 -13.28
C GLN A 255 -17.84 -7.26 -11.83
N VAL A 256 -17.29 -6.12 -11.41
CA VAL A 256 -17.57 -5.50 -10.10
C VAL A 256 -19.09 -5.37 -9.87
N GLU A 257 -19.80 -4.79 -10.83
CA GLU A 257 -21.24 -4.63 -10.73
C GLU A 257 -21.98 -5.97 -10.57
N THR A 258 -21.61 -6.95 -11.38
CA THR A 258 -22.23 -8.28 -11.42
C THR A 258 -21.99 -9.03 -10.12
N THR A 259 -20.75 -9.05 -9.63
CA THR A 259 -20.36 -9.69 -8.38
C THR A 259 -21.11 -9.07 -7.20
N ILE A 260 -21.10 -7.75 -7.09
CA ILE A 260 -21.78 -7.07 -5.96
C ILE A 260 -23.29 -7.29 -6.01
N THR A 261 -23.90 -7.20 -7.19
CA THR A 261 -25.35 -7.44 -7.35
C THR A 261 -25.71 -8.87 -6.98
N THR A 262 -24.85 -9.83 -7.31
CA THR A 262 -25.01 -11.25 -6.97
C THR A 262 -24.85 -11.47 -5.46
N ALA A 263 -23.80 -10.92 -4.85
CA ALA A 263 -23.52 -11.00 -3.42
C ALA A 263 -24.64 -10.40 -2.58
N ALA A 264 -25.22 -9.27 -3.03
CA ALA A 264 -26.36 -8.65 -2.36
C ALA A 264 -27.61 -9.55 -2.35
N GLY A 265 -27.77 -10.46 -3.32
CA GLY A 265 -28.89 -11.41 -3.36
C GLY A 265 -30.28 -10.74 -3.37
N GLY A 266 -30.36 -9.50 -3.85
CA GLY A 266 -31.57 -8.66 -3.81
C GLY A 266 -31.77 -7.85 -2.53
N ALA A 267 -30.81 -7.82 -1.61
CA ALA A 267 -30.75 -6.86 -0.52
C ALA A 267 -30.26 -5.48 -1.02
N ASP A 268 -30.65 -4.42 -0.32
CA ASP A 268 -30.23 -3.05 -0.66
C ASP A 268 -28.79 -2.75 -0.18
N THR A 269 -28.26 -3.58 0.72
CA THR A 269 -26.93 -3.45 1.32
C THR A 269 -26.11 -4.71 1.13
N VAL A 270 -24.79 -4.57 1.08
CA VAL A 270 -23.83 -5.67 0.93
C VAL A 270 -22.63 -5.44 1.85
N ASN A 271 -22.08 -6.51 2.42
CA ASN A 271 -20.80 -6.45 3.13
C ASN A 271 -19.69 -6.81 2.15
N GLU A 272 -18.60 -6.07 2.19
CA GLU A 272 -17.44 -6.29 1.32
C GLU A 272 -16.84 -7.68 1.47
N SER A 273 -16.87 -8.27 2.67
CA SER A 273 -16.40 -9.64 2.89
C SER A 273 -17.21 -10.72 2.15
N ALA A 274 -18.34 -10.35 1.53
CA ALA A 274 -19.16 -11.23 0.70
C ALA A 274 -18.92 -11.01 -0.81
N VAL A 275 -18.03 -10.10 -1.16
CA VAL A 275 -17.67 -9.70 -2.52
C VAL A 275 -16.30 -10.29 -2.82
N ASP A 276 -16.23 -11.19 -3.79
CA ASP A 276 -15.01 -11.87 -4.23
C ASP A 276 -14.64 -11.31 -5.61
N LEU A 277 -13.54 -10.57 -5.68
CA LEU A 277 -13.09 -9.84 -6.87
C LEU A 277 -11.65 -10.15 -7.25
N ASP A 278 -11.02 -11.16 -6.63
CA ASP A 278 -9.61 -11.50 -6.84
C ASP A 278 -9.34 -11.84 -8.32
N ASP A 279 -10.31 -12.48 -8.99
CA ASP A 279 -10.24 -12.83 -10.41
C ASP A 279 -10.96 -11.82 -11.33
N ALA A 280 -11.34 -10.63 -10.86
CA ALA A 280 -12.20 -9.72 -11.65
C ALA A 280 -11.58 -9.28 -12.98
N ILE A 281 -10.26 -9.10 -13.01
CA ILE A 281 -9.51 -8.73 -14.22
C ILE A 281 -9.40 -9.93 -15.18
N ASP A 282 -9.01 -11.10 -14.67
CA ASP A 282 -8.94 -12.35 -15.44
C ASP A 282 -10.30 -12.75 -16.03
N ASP A 283 -11.36 -12.59 -15.24
CA ASP A 283 -12.72 -12.82 -15.67
C ASP A 283 -13.14 -11.81 -16.74
N ALA A 284 -12.75 -10.53 -16.62
CA ALA A 284 -13.03 -9.52 -17.63
C ALA A 284 -12.35 -9.85 -18.97
N VAL A 285 -11.06 -10.20 -18.93
CA VAL A 285 -10.31 -10.65 -20.11
C VAL A 285 -10.97 -11.88 -20.73
N THR A 286 -11.36 -12.86 -19.90
CA THR A 286 -12.05 -14.07 -20.33
C THR A 286 -13.43 -13.79 -20.93
N ALA A 287 -14.22 -12.91 -20.31
CA ALA A 287 -15.56 -12.55 -20.74
C ALA A 287 -15.54 -11.88 -22.11
N VAL A 288 -14.63 -10.92 -22.33
CA VAL A 288 -14.51 -10.26 -23.63
C VAL A 288 -14.02 -11.24 -24.71
N ASN A 289 -13.06 -12.11 -24.40
CA ASN A 289 -12.60 -13.14 -25.33
C ASN A 289 -13.71 -14.12 -25.73
N ASN A 290 -14.61 -14.45 -24.80
CA ASN A 290 -15.76 -15.33 -25.05
C ASN A 290 -16.92 -14.65 -25.79
N ALA A 291 -17.06 -13.32 -25.70
CA ALA A 291 -18.15 -12.57 -26.33
C ALA A 291 -18.05 -12.47 -27.87
N ASP A 292 -16.96 -12.95 -28.47
CA ASP A 292 -16.74 -13.18 -29.91
C ASP A 292 -17.11 -11.99 -30.82
N ASN A 293 -16.31 -10.92 -30.75
CA ASN A 293 -16.35 -9.76 -31.67
C ASN A 293 -15.24 -9.80 -32.75
N GLY A 294 -14.52 -10.91 -32.91
CA GLY A 294 -13.31 -10.96 -33.74
C GLY A 294 -12.14 -10.13 -33.20
N ILE A 295 -12.26 -9.65 -31.96
CA ILE A 295 -11.20 -9.03 -31.17
C ILE A 295 -10.64 -10.17 -30.31
N THR A 296 -9.42 -10.61 -30.59
CA THR A 296 -8.67 -11.42 -29.63
C THR A 296 -8.04 -10.44 -28.67
N LEU A 297 -8.51 -10.41 -27.42
CA LEU A 297 -7.87 -9.64 -26.39
C LEU A 297 -6.76 -10.47 -25.77
N THR A 298 -5.58 -9.87 -25.74
CA THR A 298 -4.45 -10.33 -24.93
C THR A 298 -4.70 -9.94 -23.47
N ASP A 299 -3.97 -10.57 -22.55
CA ASP A 299 -3.99 -10.23 -21.12
C ASP A 299 -3.81 -8.72 -20.93
N ILE A 300 -4.33 -8.12 -19.85
CA ILE A 300 -4.23 -6.65 -19.68
C ILE A 300 -2.76 -6.21 -19.66
N LYS A 301 -1.88 -7.04 -19.07
CA LYS A 301 -0.40 -6.91 -19.08
C LYS A 301 0.19 -6.86 -20.49
N ASP A 302 -0.49 -7.47 -21.46
CA ASP A 302 -0.12 -7.55 -22.87
C ASP A 302 -0.85 -6.51 -23.75
N VAL A 303 -1.75 -5.69 -23.17
CA VAL A 303 -2.39 -4.54 -23.86
C VAL A 303 -1.41 -3.37 -23.98
N ALA A 304 -0.46 -3.31 -23.06
CA ALA A 304 0.74 -2.53 -23.23
C ALA A 304 1.75 -3.36 -24.03
N ASP A 305 2.24 -2.82 -25.16
CA ASP A 305 3.21 -3.54 -26.00
C ASP A 305 4.61 -3.61 -25.32
N ASP A 306 4.78 -2.91 -24.20
CA ASP A 306 6.05 -2.36 -23.74
C ASP A 306 6.05 -2.16 -22.17
N VAL A 307 5.66 -3.19 -21.41
CA VAL A 307 5.78 -3.28 -19.94
C VAL A 307 6.96 -4.16 -19.52
N VAL A 308 7.72 -3.69 -18.54
CA VAL A 308 8.57 -4.54 -17.69
C VAL A 308 7.94 -4.57 -16.30
N SER A 309 7.86 -5.72 -15.66
CA SER A 309 7.55 -5.80 -14.23
C SER A 309 8.61 -6.62 -13.49
N LEU A 310 8.84 -6.25 -12.23
CA LEU A 310 9.66 -6.98 -11.27
C LEU A 310 8.79 -7.37 -10.08
N SER A 311 8.72 -8.65 -9.73
CA SER A 311 7.96 -9.10 -8.55
C SER A 311 8.77 -10.10 -7.71
N LEU A 312 8.27 -10.44 -6.51
CA LEU A 312 8.92 -11.36 -5.59
C LEU A 312 8.23 -12.72 -5.67
N GLY A 313 8.79 -13.64 -6.45
CA GLY A 313 8.23 -14.99 -6.60
C GLY A 313 8.39 -15.87 -5.37
N SER A 314 9.53 -15.80 -4.66
CA SER A 314 9.69 -16.50 -3.38
C SER A 314 10.79 -15.94 -2.49
N ALA A 315 10.70 -16.20 -1.18
CA ALA A 315 11.79 -15.99 -0.24
C ALA A 315 12.13 -17.29 0.49
N THR A 316 13.41 -17.57 0.73
CA THR A 316 13.89 -18.76 1.44
C THR A 316 15.08 -18.43 2.33
N ILE A 317 15.13 -18.99 3.54
CA ILE A 317 16.27 -18.83 4.44
C ILE A 317 17.23 -19.99 4.22
N LEU A 318 18.52 -19.70 4.08
CA LEU A 318 19.55 -20.69 3.84
C LEU A 318 20.54 -20.79 5.00
N ASP A 319 21.05 -21.99 5.22
CA ASP A 319 22.10 -22.27 6.18
C ASP A 319 23.52 -22.01 5.63
N SER A 320 24.54 -22.29 6.44
CA SER A 320 25.95 -22.14 6.05
C SER A 320 26.41 -23.04 4.89
N GLN A 321 25.61 -24.03 4.51
CA GLN A 321 25.82 -24.93 3.38
C GLN A 321 25.03 -24.49 2.13
N GLY A 322 24.19 -23.45 2.25
CA GLY A 322 23.29 -22.99 1.19
C GLY A 322 22.00 -23.81 1.07
N GLU A 323 21.68 -24.63 2.08
CA GLU A 323 20.46 -25.44 2.10
C GLU A 323 19.33 -24.71 2.83
N ALA A 324 18.09 -24.91 2.40
CA ALA A 324 16.94 -24.27 3.02
C ALA A 324 16.78 -24.69 4.50
N THR A 325 16.61 -23.72 5.39
CA THR A 325 16.43 -23.93 6.82
C THR A 325 15.30 -23.06 7.36
N THR A 326 14.71 -23.49 8.48
CA THR A 326 13.78 -22.68 9.27
C THR A 326 14.32 -22.43 10.67
N TYR A 327 15.58 -22.78 10.96
CA TYR A 327 16.16 -22.67 12.30
C TYR A 327 16.99 -21.40 12.44
N ALA A 328 16.70 -20.59 13.46
CA ALA A 328 17.41 -19.35 13.73
C ALA A 328 18.93 -19.55 13.87
N ASP A 329 19.35 -20.59 14.60
CA ASP A 329 20.78 -20.83 14.87
C ASP A 329 21.57 -21.24 13.62
N ASP A 330 20.88 -21.73 12.59
CA ASP A 330 21.50 -22.23 11.37
C ASP A 330 21.40 -21.21 10.21
N ALA A 331 20.54 -20.18 10.32
CA ALA A 331 20.29 -19.19 9.28
C ALA A 331 21.51 -18.30 9.02
N VAL A 332 21.96 -18.20 7.77
CA VAL A 332 23.11 -17.38 7.37
C VAL A 332 22.77 -16.42 6.23
N SER A 333 21.83 -16.78 5.37
CA SER A 333 21.41 -15.91 4.26
C SER A 333 19.93 -16.00 3.96
N ILE A 334 19.41 -14.99 3.28
CA ILE A 334 18.06 -14.95 2.71
C ILE A 334 18.20 -14.96 1.20
N LYS A 335 17.62 -15.96 0.54
CA LYS A 335 17.50 -16.04 -0.91
C LYS A 335 16.14 -15.51 -1.32
N LEU A 336 16.13 -14.51 -2.20
CA LEU A 336 14.96 -13.99 -2.88
C LEU A 336 14.98 -14.51 -4.32
N GLU A 337 13.88 -15.08 -4.78
CA GLU A 337 13.63 -15.40 -6.17
C GLU A 337 12.71 -14.30 -6.72
N LEU A 338 13.24 -13.53 -7.66
CA LEU A 338 12.52 -12.44 -8.30
C LEU A 338 11.96 -12.93 -9.63
N GLU A 339 10.85 -12.36 -10.05
CA GLU A 339 10.28 -12.61 -11.37
C GLU A 339 10.39 -11.34 -12.20
N GLY A 340 10.99 -11.46 -13.37
CA GLY A 340 11.04 -10.39 -14.35
C GLY A 340 10.05 -10.72 -15.46
N TYR A 341 9.17 -9.78 -15.77
CA TYR A 341 8.42 -9.78 -17.02
C TYR A 341 9.00 -8.70 -17.93
N ASN A 342 9.18 -9.02 -19.21
CA ASN A 342 9.55 -8.05 -20.22
C ASN A 342 8.78 -8.38 -21.50
N SER A 343 7.81 -7.53 -21.82
CA SER A 343 7.01 -7.66 -23.06
C SER A 343 7.72 -7.09 -24.29
N PHE A 344 8.85 -6.39 -24.12
CA PHE A 344 9.63 -5.86 -25.22
C PHE A 344 10.38 -6.98 -25.97
N ASP A 345 10.44 -6.86 -27.30
CA ASP A 345 11.30 -7.68 -28.17
C ASP A 345 12.82 -7.38 -27.99
N ALA A 346 13.19 -6.57 -26.99
CA ALA A 346 14.55 -6.20 -26.64
C ALA A 346 14.74 -6.12 -25.12
N GLU A 347 15.99 -6.26 -24.69
CA GLU A 347 16.39 -5.99 -23.30
C GLU A 347 16.09 -4.54 -22.90
N LYS A 348 15.71 -4.36 -21.63
CA LYS A 348 15.42 -3.06 -21.05
C LYS A 348 16.26 -2.78 -19.83
N SER A 349 16.90 -1.61 -19.85
CA SER A 349 17.79 -1.13 -18.81
C SER A 349 17.13 0.02 -18.05
N TYR A 350 17.15 -0.08 -16.72
CA TYR A 350 16.71 0.94 -15.79
C TYR A 350 17.91 1.39 -14.97
N GLU A 351 18.21 2.68 -14.98
CA GLU A 351 19.36 3.26 -14.26
C GLU A 351 18.88 4.02 -13.01
N ASN A 352 19.71 4.03 -11.97
CA ASN A 352 19.43 4.73 -10.71
C ASN A 352 18.12 4.27 -10.03
N VAL A 353 17.79 2.99 -10.18
CA VAL A 353 16.67 2.35 -9.49
C VAL A 353 16.90 2.41 -7.99
N SER A 354 15.82 2.64 -7.24
CA SER A 354 15.80 2.44 -5.80
C SER A 354 14.96 1.20 -5.49
N LEU A 355 15.52 0.25 -4.76
CA LEU A 355 14.83 -0.96 -4.31
C LEU A 355 14.76 -0.95 -2.78
N SER A 356 13.58 -1.25 -2.24
CA SER A 356 13.36 -1.35 -0.81
C SER A 356 12.88 -2.77 -0.48
N LEU A 357 13.66 -3.46 0.33
CA LEU A 357 13.31 -4.76 0.90
C LEU A 357 12.85 -4.55 2.34
N VAL A 358 11.61 -4.88 2.63
CA VAL A 358 11.03 -4.79 3.97
C VAL A 358 10.93 -6.18 4.56
N VAL A 359 11.44 -6.36 5.77
CA VAL A 359 11.29 -7.57 6.58
C VAL A 359 10.55 -7.19 7.86
N LYS A 360 9.30 -7.64 8.00
CA LYS A 360 8.43 -7.32 9.14
C LYS A 360 8.10 -8.57 9.93
N ASP A 361 8.32 -8.57 11.24
CA ASP A 361 7.78 -9.63 12.10
C ASP A 361 6.28 -9.46 12.24
N LEU A 362 5.53 -10.52 11.97
CA LEU A 362 4.07 -10.54 12.06
C LEU A 362 3.56 -10.61 13.50
N ASN A 363 4.44 -10.84 14.48
CA ASN A 363 4.08 -10.97 15.89
C ASN A 363 4.66 -9.87 16.80
N SER A 364 5.33 -8.87 16.23
CA SER A 364 5.86 -7.72 16.97
C SER A 364 6.07 -6.52 16.05
N ASP A 365 6.41 -5.37 16.61
CA ASP A 365 6.69 -4.15 15.83
C ASP A 365 8.06 -4.19 15.12
N ARG A 366 8.77 -5.33 15.19
CA ARG A 366 10.09 -5.47 14.61
C ARG A 366 10.02 -5.37 13.10
N THR A 367 10.74 -4.42 12.55
CA THR A 367 10.84 -4.21 11.10
C THR A 367 12.28 -3.92 10.73
N ALA A 368 12.73 -4.35 9.56
CA ALA A 368 13.98 -3.94 8.94
C ALA A 368 13.71 -3.60 7.47
N ILE A 369 14.13 -2.42 7.06
CA ILE A 369 13.96 -1.87 5.71
C ILE A 369 15.35 -1.66 5.14
N PHE A 370 15.70 -2.42 4.11
CA PHE A 370 16.95 -2.29 3.37
C PHE A 370 16.66 -1.48 2.10
N ASN A 371 17.19 -0.28 2.02
CA ASN A 371 17.05 0.59 0.86
C ASN A 371 18.35 0.56 0.06
N LEU A 372 18.27 0.01 -1.14
CA LEU A 372 19.29 0.13 -2.17
C LEU A 372 18.92 1.29 -3.09
N THR A 373 19.85 2.20 -3.33
CA THR A 373 19.68 3.31 -4.28
C THR A 373 20.78 3.24 -5.33
N GLY A 374 20.59 3.82 -6.52
CA GLY A 374 21.64 3.81 -7.55
C GLY A 374 21.87 2.44 -8.20
N VAL A 375 20.88 1.55 -8.13
CA VAL A 375 20.90 0.21 -8.74
C VAL A 375 20.66 0.35 -10.24
N ASN A 376 21.34 -0.45 -11.06
CA ASN A 376 20.93 -0.63 -12.45
C ASN A 376 20.25 -2.00 -12.59
N VAL A 377 19.10 -2.02 -13.27
CA VAL A 377 18.33 -3.24 -13.50
C VAL A 377 18.17 -3.44 -15.00
N ASP A 378 18.68 -4.54 -15.52
CA ASP A 378 18.40 -4.98 -16.88
C ASP A 378 17.41 -6.15 -16.85
N VAL A 379 16.40 -6.10 -17.72
CA VAL A 379 15.43 -7.18 -17.90
C VAL A 379 15.51 -7.65 -19.33
N SER A 380 15.95 -8.90 -19.53
CA SER A 380 16.05 -9.52 -20.85
C SER A 380 14.67 -9.81 -21.45
N VAL A 381 14.62 -10.11 -22.75
CA VAL A 381 13.39 -10.51 -23.45
C VAL A 381 12.74 -11.79 -22.92
N GLU A 382 13.51 -12.61 -22.17
CA GLU A 382 13.00 -13.84 -21.55
C GLU A 382 12.62 -13.63 -20.07
N GLY A 383 12.62 -12.38 -19.57
CA GLY A 383 12.31 -12.07 -18.18
C GLY A 383 13.46 -12.36 -17.20
N VAL A 384 14.67 -12.63 -17.71
CA VAL A 384 15.88 -12.77 -16.87
C VAL A 384 16.35 -11.39 -16.41
N LEU A 385 16.61 -11.24 -15.12
CA LEU A 385 16.99 -10.02 -14.43
C LEU A 385 18.51 -9.98 -14.20
N ASP A 386 19.14 -8.87 -14.59
CA ASP A 386 20.50 -8.49 -14.20
C ASP A 386 20.42 -7.27 -13.28
N ILE A 387 20.95 -7.38 -12.05
CA ILE A 387 20.86 -6.33 -11.02
C ILE A 387 22.28 -5.89 -10.64
N ASP A 388 22.74 -4.81 -11.25
CA ASP A 388 24.06 -4.25 -10.96
C ASP A 388 24.02 -3.41 -9.68
N LEU A 389 24.76 -3.88 -8.68
CA LEU A 389 24.91 -3.26 -7.36
C LEU A 389 26.28 -2.61 -7.17
N ASP A 390 27.15 -2.58 -8.19
CA ASP A 390 28.52 -2.08 -8.07
C ASP A 390 28.56 -0.59 -7.66
N SER A 391 27.55 0.18 -8.06
CA SER A 391 27.39 1.60 -7.72
C SER A 391 26.26 1.89 -6.73
N ALA A 392 25.64 0.85 -6.16
CA ALA A 392 24.49 1.05 -5.30
C ALA A 392 24.89 1.61 -3.92
N GLY A 393 24.04 2.44 -3.34
CA GLY A 393 24.11 2.86 -1.94
C GLY A 393 23.13 2.04 -1.10
N LEU A 394 23.57 1.52 0.05
CA LEU A 394 22.75 0.74 0.98
C LEU A 394 22.53 1.53 2.26
N SER A 395 21.27 1.72 2.65
CA SER A 395 20.90 2.17 3.99
C SER A 395 19.92 1.20 4.61
N VAL A 396 19.95 1.09 5.94
CA VAL A 396 19.01 0.23 6.68
C VAL A 396 18.32 1.05 7.75
N THR A 397 17.01 0.97 7.79
CA THR A 397 16.20 1.47 8.91
C THR A 397 15.47 0.31 9.55
N ALA A 398 15.57 0.16 10.87
CA ALA A 398 14.98 -0.92 11.60
C ALA A 398 14.26 -0.42 12.86
N VAL A 399 13.22 -1.12 13.27
CA VAL A 399 12.52 -0.90 14.53
C VAL A 399 12.69 -2.15 15.39
N ASP A 400 13.12 -2.00 16.63
CA ASP A 400 13.26 -3.14 17.55
C ASP A 400 11.91 -3.51 18.23
N SER A 401 11.89 -4.59 19.01
CA SER A 401 10.67 -5.05 19.69
C SER A 401 10.18 -4.10 20.80
N SER A 402 10.93 -3.05 21.10
CA SER A 402 10.57 -2.01 22.07
C SER A 402 10.15 -0.72 21.36
N GLY A 403 10.07 -0.71 20.03
CA GLY A 403 9.72 0.44 19.20
C GLY A 403 10.86 1.43 19.00
N ASN A 404 12.12 1.07 19.32
CA ASN A 404 13.24 1.96 19.06
C ASN A 404 13.66 1.86 17.60
N GLU A 405 13.75 3.02 16.93
CA GLU A 405 14.24 3.12 15.56
C GLU A 405 15.77 3.18 15.53
N ILE A 406 16.35 2.41 14.60
CA ILE A 406 17.77 2.30 14.32
C ILE A 406 17.93 2.59 12.83
N SER A 407 18.73 3.60 12.47
CA SER A 407 18.98 3.91 11.06
C SER A 407 20.46 4.04 10.79
N THR A 408 20.92 3.49 9.66
CA THR A 408 22.31 3.58 9.22
C THR A 408 22.48 4.79 8.32
N THR A 409 23.68 5.36 8.29
CA THR A 409 24.08 6.16 7.12
C THR A 409 24.20 5.26 5.90
N GLU A 410 24.01 5.83 4.71
CA GLU A 410 24.26 5.14 3.45
C GLU A 410 25.71 4.65 3.37
N VAL A 411 25.88 3.40 2.98
CA VAL A 411 27.17 2.76 2.67
C VAL A 411 27.24 2.60 1.17
N ASP A 412 28.31 3.06 0.53
CA ASP A 412 28.51 2.90 -0.91
C ASP A 412 29.02 1.48 -1.23
N GLY A 413 28.54 0.90 -2.33
CA GLY A 413 29.00 -0.38 -2.86
C GLY A 413 30.44 -0.36 -3.42
N PRO A 414 30.93 -1.49 -3.96
CA PRO A 414 30.19 -2.73 -4.21
C PRO A 414 29.93 -3.53 -2.93
N PHE A 415 28.78 -4.18 -2.85
CA PHE A 415 28.47 -5.04 -1.70
C PHE A 415 28.70 -6.51 -2.05
N ASP A 416 29.72 -7.11 -1.41
CA ASP A 416 29.95 -8.56 -1.45
C ASP A 416 28.85 -9.36 -0.70
N ILE A 417 27.86 -8.66 -0.11
CA ILE A 417 26.74 -9.23 0.62
C ILE A 417 25.68 -9.87 -0.31
N PHE A 418 25.71 -9.53 -1.60
CA PHE A 418 24.79 -10.06 -2.61
C PHE A 418 25.51 -11.05 -3.52
N ASP A 419 25.24 -12.35 -3.35
CA ASP A 419 25.66 -13.34 -4.36
C ASP A 419 24.61 -13.34 -5.47
N SER A 420 24.89 -12.58 -6.51
CA SER A 420 24.02 -12.43 -7.65
C SER A 420 24.35 -13.47 -8.72
N ASN A 421 23.52 -14.50 -8.78
CA ASN A 421 23.48 -15.35 -9.97
C ASN A 421 22.40 -14.79 -10.91
N TYR A 422 22.79 -13.77 -11.67
CA TYR A 422 21.93 -13.05 -12.63
C TYR A 422 21.23 -13.96 -13.65
N SER A 423 21.79 -15.15 -13.90
CA SER A 423 21.18 -16.12 -14.81
C SER A 423 19.93 -16.84 -14.25
N SER A 424 19.60 -16.64 -12.97
CA SER A 424 18.48 -17.33 -12.30
C SER A 424 17.48 -16.43 -11.59
N ASN A 425 17.54 -15.10 -11.77
CA ASN A 425 16.68 -14.15 -11.06
C ASN A 425 16.73 -14.30 -9.53
N THR A 426 17.90 -14.67 -9.00
CA THR A 426 18.07 -14.91 -7.56
C THR A 426 18.95 -13.85 -6.94
N LEU A 427 18.47 -13.22 -5.87
CA LEU A 427 19.24 -12.32 -5.02
C LEU A 427 19.47 -13.00 -3.66
N THR A 428 20.71 -13.29 -3.31
CA THR A 428 21.03 -13.88 -2.00
C THR A 428 21.69 -12.86 -1.10
N ILE A 429 21.08 -12.56 0.04
CA ILE A 429 21.55 -11.60 1.04
C ILE A 429 22.26 -12.37 2.16
N ASN A 430 23.56 -12.19 2.30
CA ASN A 430 24.32 -12.77 3.41
C ASN A 430 24.13 -11.92 4.68
N ILE A 431 23.47 -12.49 5.69
CA ILE A 431 23.11 -11.81 6.93
C ILE A 431 24.37 -11.46 7.74
N ASP A 432 25.35 -12.37 7.80
CA ASP A 432 26.59 -12.16 8.55
C ASP A 432 27.43 -11.05 7.92
N SER A 433 27.58 -11.07 6.59
CA SER A 433 28.32 -10.03 5.86
C SER A 433 27.63 -8.67 5.95
N LEU A 434 26.29 -8.64 5.88
CA LEU A 434 25.51 -7.42 6.09
C LEU A 434 25.72 -6.85 7.50
N GLN A 435 25.74 -7.70 8.53
CA GLN A 435 26.02 -7.27 9.89
C GLN A 435 27.45 -6.72 10.04
N GLU A 436 28.44 -7.35 9.38
CA GLU A 436 29.82 -6.88 9.39
C GLU A 436 29.95 -5.51 8.70
N GLU A 437 29.33 -5.34 7.54
CA GLU A 437 29.39 -4.09 6.76
C GLU A 437 28.72 -2.92 7.51
N LEU A 438 27.61 -3.19 8.21
CA LEU A 438 26.88 -2.19 8.99
C LEU A 438 27.45 -2.00 10.40
N ALA A 439 28.39 -2.83 10.85
CA ALA A 439 28.89 -2.78 12.23
C ALA A 439 29.47 -1.40 12.58
N ASP A 440 30.22 -0.78 11.68
CA ASP A 440 30.81 0.54 11.94
C ASP A 440 29.76 1.67 12.04
N SER A 441 28.58 1.47 11.43
CA SER A 441 27.46 2.42 11.45
C SER A 441 26.55 2.26 12.66
N VAL A 442 26.36 1.03 13.17
CA VAL A 442 25.28 0.70 14.13
C VAL A 442 25.61 -0.42 15.13
N SER A 443 26.89 -0.81 15.31
CA SER A 443 27.35 -2.03 16.04
C SER A 443 26.81 -2.30 17.44
N SER A 444 26.23 -1.34 18.16
CA SER A 444 25.61 -1.60 19.47
C SER A 444 24.11 -1.86 19.42
N GLU A 445 23.46 -1.60 18.28
CA GLU A 445 22.00 -1.55 18.16
C GLU A 445 21.45 -2.64 17.24
N PHE A 446 22.21 -3.11 16.24
CA PHE A 446 21.85 -4.32 15.51
C PHE A 446 22.08 -5.57 16.37
N GLY A 447 21.00 -6.06 17.00
CA GLY A 447 20.96 -7.42 17.53
C GLY A 447 21.12 -8.45 16.40
N THR A 448 21.42 -9.70 16.73
CA THR A 448 21.45 -10.78 15.75
C THR A 448 20.10 -10.85 15.02
N VAL A 449 20.12 -10.74 13.69
CA VAL A 449 18.91 -10.73 12.84
C VAL A 449 18.18 -12.09 12.85
N ASN A 450 18.87 -13.15 13.28
CA ASN A 450 18.34 -14.50 13.36
C ASN A 450 17.53 -14.74 14.64
N ILE A 451 16.38 -14.07 14.74
CA ILE A 451 15.49 -14.28 15.89
C ILE A 451 14.32 -15.17 15.43
N PRO A 452 13.89 -16.15 16.23
CA PRO A 452 12.65 -16.88 15.94
C PRO A 452 11.46 -15.93 15.79
N GLY A 453 10.59 -16.21 14.82
CA GLY A 453 9.44 -15.37 14.47
C GLY A 453 8.79 -15.80 13.16
N SER A 454 7.66 -15.18 12.84
CA SER A 454 7.04 -15.26 11.52
C SER A 454 7.21 -13.91 10.86
N TYR A 455 7.78 -13.87 9.66
CA TYR A 455 8.17 -12.64 8.99
C TYR A 455 7.45 -12.52 7.66
N ALA A 456 6.98 -11.33 7.31
CA ALA A 456 6.64 -10.95 5.96
C ALA A 456 7.87 -10.27 5.33
N ILE A 457 8.22 -10.68 4.11
CA ILE A 457 9.25 -10.07 3.29
C ILE A 457 8.57 -9.48 2.07
N SER A 458 8.71 -8.17 1.85
CA SER A 458 8.23 -7.54 0.62
C SER A 458 9.33 -6.77 -0.09
N VAL A 459 9.22 -6.71 -1.41
CA VAL A 459 10.10 -5.92 -2.28
C VAL A 459 9.28 -4.83 -2.94
N SER A 460 9.77 -3.60 -2.91
CA SER A 460 9.21 -2.47 -3.64
C SER A 460 10.34 -1.68 -4.29
N GLY A 461 10.02 -0.79 -5.21
CA GLY A 461 11.03 0.05 -5.82
C GLY A 461 10.47 1.22 -6.61
N SER A 462 11.38 2.14 -6.96
CA SER A 462 11.11 3.29 -7.83
C SER A 462 12.16 3.37 -8.92
N GLY A 463 11.78 3.91 -10.10
CA GLY A 463 12.65 3.96 -11.27
C GLY A 463 12.67 2.66 -12.11
N VAL A 464 12.02 1.59 -11.65
CA VAL A 464 11.65 0.40 -12.43
C VAL A 464 10.26 -0.03 -11.98
N PRO A 465 9.39 -0.58 -12.85
CA PRO A 465 8.08 -1.03 -12.41
C PRO A 465 8.21 -2.28 -11.55
N VAL A 466 8.09 -2.12 -10.24
CA VAL A 466 8.09 -3.23 -9.27
C VAL A 466 6.66 -3.47 -8.81
N GLN A 467 6.17 -4.69 -8.99
CA GLN A 467 4.96 -5.16 -8.31
C GLN A 467 5.33 -5.55 -6.89
N SER A 468 4.70 -4.87 -5.93
CA SER A 468 4.97 -5.11 -4.53
C SER A 468 4.31 -6.40 -4.06
N GLU A 469 5.08 -7.47 -4.01
CA GLU A 469 4.64 -8.75 -3.47
C GLU A 469 5.25 -9.01 -2.09
N SER A 470 4.53 -9.74 -1.24
CA SER A 470 4.95 -10.09 0.12
C SER A 470 4.94 -11.59 0.33
N GLU A 471 6.04 -12.14 0.83
CA GLU A 471 6.23 -13.54 1.13
C GLU A 471 6.35 -13.80 2.63
N SER A 472 5.73 -14.88 3.10
CA SER A 472 5.73 -15.23 4.53
C SER A 472 6.77 -16.31 4.85
N LEU A 473 7.65 -16.01 5.79
CA LEU A 473 8.68 -16.92 6.30
C LEU A 473 8.45 -17.22 7.78
N THR A 474 8.87 -18.41 8.23
CA THR A 474 8.87 -18.76 9.66
C THR A 474 10.24 -19.26 10.09
N ILE A 475 10.78 -18.61 11.11
CA ILE A 475 12.02 -18.98 11.80
C ILE A 475 11.66 -19.56 13.16
N SER A 476 12.05 -20.80 13.39
CA SER A 476 11.85 -21.57 14.61
C SER A 476 13.10 -21.52 15.51
N SER A 477 12.88 -21.66 16.81
CA SER A 477 13.96 -21.88 17.77
C SER A 477 14.50 -23.31 17.65
N GLY A 478 15.82 -23.49 17.58
CA GLY A 478 16.50 -24.80 17.56
C GLY A 478 17.67 -24.84 16.58
N SER A 479 18.39 -25.96 16.55
CA SER A 479 19.39 -26.29 15.53
C SER A 479 19.06 -27.67 14.94
N ALA A 480 19.25 -27.83 13.62
CA ALA A 480 19.02 -29.08 12.91
C ALA A 480 19.86 -30.26 13.46
N SER A 481 20.92 -29.95 14.22
CA SER A 481 21.88 -30.93 14.77
C SER A 481 21.34 -31.85 15.89
N GLY A 482 20.07 -31.68 16.31
CA GLY A 482 19.45 -32.40 17.42
C GLY A 482 18.87 -33.80 17.12
N GLU A 483 18.70 -34.20 15.86
CA GLU A 483 18.22 -35.56 15.52
C GLU A 483 19.38 -36.57 15.57
N GLY A 484 19.91 -36.75 16.78
CA GLY A 484 20.87 -37.78 17.11
C GLY A 484 20.29 -39.17 16.89
N SER A 485 20.87 -39.86 15.90
CA SER A 485 21.01 -41.31 15.78
C SER A 485 20.81 -42.06 17.11
N GLY A 486 19.62 -42.63 17.30
CA GLY A 486 19.39 -43.69 18.27
C GLY A 486 20.12 -44.95 17.83
N GLU A 487 21.41 -45.04 18.15
CA GLU A 487 22.19 -46.26 18.06
C GLU A 487 21.55 -47.33 18.96
N GLY A 488 21.08 -48.41 18.33
CA GLY A 488 20.68 -49.63 19.02
C GLY A 488 21.87 -50.28 19.72
N SER A 489 22.04 -49.98 21.01
CA SER A 489 22.95 -50.69 21.89
C SER A 489 22.43 -52.10 22.18
N GLY A 490 23.27 -53.10 21.90
CA GLY A 490 22.92 -54.51 21.95
C GLY A 490 22.64 -55.09 23.33
N GLU A 491 21.77 -56.10 23.35
CA GLU A 491 21.66 -57.07 24.43
C GLU A 491 22.55 -58.28 24.13
N GLY A 492 23.73 -58.30 24.73
CA GLY A 492 24.45 -59.54 25.02
C GLY A 492 24.02 -60.04 26.39
N SER A 493 23.28 -61.14 26.46
CA SER A 493 23.05 -61.90 27.69
C SER A 493 23.80 -63.22 27.64
N GLY A 494 24.60 -63.45 28.68
CA GLY A 494 25.61 -64.49 28.76
C GLY A 494 25.10 -65.87 29.17
N GLU A 495 26.01 -66.82 28.98
CA GLU A 495 25.96 -68.23 29.35
C GLU A 495 25.71 -68.45 30.84
N GLY A 496 24.91 -69.49 31.14
CA GLY A 496 24.78 -70.11 32.44
C GLY A 496 24.76 -71.63 32.30
N SER A 497 25.87 -72.26 32.67
CA SER A 497 26.12 -73.70 32.78
C SER A 497 25.26 -74.42 33.84
N GLY A 498 24.94 -75.70 33.63
CA GLY A 498 24.52 -76.60 34.71
C GLY A 498 24.02 -77.97 34.24
N GLU A 499 24.81 -79.01 34.49
CA GLU A 499 24.58 -80.44 34.26
C GLU A 499 23.39 -81.03 35.05
N GLY A 500 22.84 -82.14 34.54
CA GLY A 500 21.88 -83.00 35.26
C GLY A 500 21.07 -83.91 34.35
#